data_AF-A0A958UKJ1-F1
#
_entry.id   AF-A0A958UKJ1-F1
#
_cell.length_a   1.000
_cell.length_b   1.000
_cell.length_c   1.000
_cell.angle_alpha   90.00
_cell.angle_beta   90.00
_cell.angle_gamma   90.00
#
_symmetry.space_group_name_H-M   'P 1'
#
loop_
_entity.id
_entity.type
_entity.pdbx_description
1 polymer ?
#
loop_
_entity_poly.entity_id
_entity_poly.type
_entity_poly.pdbx_seq_one_letter_code
_entity_poly.pdbx_strand_id
1 'polypeptide(L)'
;MQFKHPEILYALFLLLIPIFIHLFQLRRFQKVDFTNVAFLKKVTIQTRKSSQLKKWLTLLMRLLALAAIIIAFAQPFTALITALNSKKETVVYVDNSFSMQAKGAKGPILERTLQDLFDKSGG
;
A
#
# COMPACT_ATOMS: atom_id res chain seq x y z
N MET A 1 -2.63 8.20 11.95
CA MET A 1 -2.64 7.69 10.56
C MET A 1 -4.00 7.12 10.29
N GLN A 2 -4.63 7.56 9.21
CA GLN A 2 -5.90 7.00 8.76
C GLN A 2 -5.64 6.11 7.54
N PHE A 3 -6.46 5.10 7.34
CA PHE A 3 -6.35 4.19 6.22
C PHE A 3 -7.55 4.40 5.33
N LYS A 4 -7.33 4.47 4.02
CA LYS A 4 -8.42 4.62 3.05
C LYS A 4 -9.28 3.35 2.98
N HIS A 5 -8.65 2.19 3.14
CA HIS A 5 -9.29 0.88 3.10
C HIS A 5 -8.96 0.08 4.37
N PRO A 6 -9.66 0.34 5.48
CA PRO A 6 -9.39 -0.35 6.74
C PRO A 6 -9.68 -1.85 6.68
N GLU A 7 -10.59 -2.31 5.80
CA GLU A 7 -10.86 -3.75 5.64
C GLU A 7 -9.63 -4.56 5.19
N ILE A 8 -8.70 -3.94 4.45
CA ILE A 8 -7.51 -4.62 3.93
C ILE A 8 -6.55 -5.01 5.07
N LEU A 9 -6.61 -4.34 6.23
CA LEU A 9 -5.79 -4.74 7.39
C LEU A 9 -6.13 -6.15 7.89
N TYR A 10 -7.36 -6.64 7.70
CA TYR A 10 -7.70 -8.02 8.05
C TYR A 10 -6.92 -9.04 7.21
N ALA A 11 -6.41 -8.66 6.04
CA ALA A 11 -5.53 -9.52 5.25
C ALA A 11 -4.19 -9.84 5.94
N LEU A 12 -3.77 -9.07 6.96
CA LEU A 12 -2.59 -9.43 7.77
C LEU A 12 -2.73 -10.80 8.44
N PHE A 13 -3.96 -11.26 8.73
CA PHE A 13 -4.17 -12.62 9.26
C PHE A 13 -3.71 -13.71 8.29
N LEU A 14 -3.65 -13.43 6.97
CA LEU A 14 -3.14 -14.37 5.97
C LEU A 14 -1.64 -14.69 6.19
N LEU A 15 -0.89 -13.79 6.82
CA LEU A 15 0.53 -14.00 7.17
C LEU A 15 0.73 -15.15 8.16
N LEU A 16 -0.32 -15.57 8.88
CA LEU A 16 -0.25 -16.74 9.76
C LEU A 16 0.03 -18.03 8.98
N ILE A 17 -0.44 -18.13 7.72
CA ILE A 17 -0.25 -19.33 6.89
C ILE A 17 1.24 -19.69 6.72
N PRO A 18 2.13 -18.81 6.21
CA PRO A 18 3.54 -19.12 6.08
C PRO A 18 4.24 -19.35 7.44
N ILE A 19 3.77 -18.73 8.52
CA ILE A 19 4.28 -18.98 9.88
C ILE A 19 3.96 -20.43 10.29
N PHE A 20 2.70 -20.85 10.16
CA PHE A 20 2.28 -22.20 10.47
C PHE A 20 3.00 -23.23 9.59
N ILE A 21 3.08 -23.02 8.27
CA ILE A 21 3.81 -23.91 7.35
C ILE A 21 5.29 -24.04 7.73
N HIS A 22 5.92 -22.99 8.25
CA HIS A 22 7.31 -23.06 8.69
C HIS A 22 7.47 -23.83 10.01
N LEU A 23 6.56 -23.59 10.97
CA LEU A 23 6.59 -24.20 12.29
C LEU A 23 6.26 -25.70 12.22
N PHE A 24 5.25 -26.04 11.44
CA PHE A 24 4.94 -27.41 11.06
C PHE A 24 5.88 -27.81 9.93
N GLN A 25 7.06 -28.34 10.28
CA GLN A 25 7.99 -28.92 9.32
C GLN A 25 7.35 -30.16 8.66
N LEU A 26 6.45 -29.95 7.68
CA LEU A 26 5.65 -30.98 7.00
C LEU A 26 6.50 -32.06 6.30
N ARG A 27 7.81 -31.82 6.15
CA ARG A 27 8.75 -32.78 5.59
C ARG A 27 9.36 -33.64 6.69
N ARG A 28 8.83 -34.86 6.86
CA ARG A 28 9.52 -35.91 7.64
C ARG A 28 10.76 -36.36 6.87
N PHE A 29 11.92 -36.34 7.52
CA PHE A 29 13.15 -36.89 6.95
C PHE A 29 13.10 -38.42 7.03
N GLN A 30 13.11 -39.08 5.88
CA GLN A 30 13.30 -40.53 5.76
C GLN A 30 14.75 -40.84 6.19
N LYS A 31 14.92 -41.68 7.21
CA LYS A 31 16.25 -42.14 7.63
C LYS A 31 16.61 -43.38 6.81
N VAL A 32 17.80 -43.38 6.22
CA VAL A 32 18.36 -44.52 5.48
C VAL A 32 19.61 -44.96 6.21
N ASP A 33 19.74 -46.25 6.50
CA ASP A 33 20.89 -46.79 7.23
C ASP A 33 22.11 -46.87 6.31
N PHE A 34 23.24 -46.32 6.76
CA PHE A 34 24.49 -46.25 5.99
C PHE A 34 25.68 -46.69 6.85
N THR A 35 26.56 -47.52 6.30
CA THR A 35 27.54 -48.34 7.02
C THR A 35 28.76 -47.60 7.59
N ASN A 36 28.95 -46.30 7.32
CA ASN A 36 30.03 -45.51 7.95
C ASN A 36 29.68 -44.01 8.07
N VAL A 37 29.01 -43.62 9.17
CA VAL A 37 28.48 -42.26 9.41
C VAL A 37 29.28 -41.43 10.42
N ALA A 38 30.35 -41.96 11.03
CA ALA A 38 31.08 -41.28 12.08
C ALA A 38 31.72 -39.95 11.62
N PHE A 39 32.23 -39.92 10.38
CA PHE A 39 32.82 -38.71 9.78
C PHE A 39 31.77 -37.69 9.33
N LEU A 40 30.68 -38.14 8.69
CA LEU A 40 29.58 -37.28 8.26
C LEU A 40 28.85 -36.61 9.44
N LYS A 41 28.68 -37.34 10.56
CA LYS A 41 27.96 -36.85 11.74
C LYS A 41 28.63 -35.60 12.34
N LYS A 42 29.96 -35.53 12.37
CA LYS A 42 30.71 -34.34 12.83
C LYS A 42 30.47 -33.12 11.96
N VAL A 43 30.46 -33.26 10.63
CA VAL A 43 30.24 -32.16 9.68
C VAL A 43 28.80 -31.66 9.70
N THR A 44 27.82 -32.57 9.78
CA THR A 44 26.38 -32.19 9.82
C THR A 44 26.01 -31.32 11.04
N ILE A 45 26.72 -31.43 12.16
CA ILE A 45 26.43 -30.64 13.36
C ILE A 45 26.76 -29.15 13.15
N GLN A 46 27.83 -28.85 12.41
CA GLN A 46 28.22 -27.45 12.14
C GLN A 46 27.29 -26.78 11.12
N THR A 47 26.91 -27.47 10.04
CA THR A 47 26.02 -26.90 9.00
C THR A 47 24.60 -26.62 9.52
N ARG A 48 24.10 -27.43 10.47
CA ARG A 48 22.74 -27.27 11.01
C ARG A 48 22.50 -25.94 11.70
N LYS A 49 23.47 -25.41 12.47
CA LYS A 49 23.28 -24.14 13.20
C LYS A 49 23.16 -22.93 12.26
N SER A 50 23.98 -22.85 11.22
CA SER A 50 23.91 -21.76 10.23
C SER A 50 22.64 -21.83 9.37
N SER A 51 22.20 -23.04 9.03
CA SER A 51 20.97 -23.25 8.25
C SER A 51 19.72 -22.76 8.99
N GLN A 52 19.65 -22.90 10.32
CA GLN A 52 18.53 -22.39 11.11
C GLN A 52 18.43 -20.87 11.05
N LEU A 53 19.55 -20.14 11.21
CA LEU A 53 19.54 -18.67 11.17
C LEU A 53 19.06 -18.15 9.81
N LYS A 54 19.56 -18.74 8.72
CA LYS A 54 19.11 -18.42 7.35
C LYS A 54 17.62 -18.74 7.16
N LYS A 55 17.11 -19.80 7.77
CA LYS A 55 15.69 -20.18 7.73
C LYS A 55 14.79 -19.12 8.37
N TRP A 56 15.18 -18.59 9.53
CA TRP A 56 14.43 -17.52 10.22
C TRP A 56 14.51 -16.21 9.44
N LEU A 57 15.67 -15.86 8.90
CA LEU A 57 15.83 -14.65 8.10
C LEU A 57 15.00 -14.69 6.82
N THR A 58 14.97 -15.82 6.12
CA THR A 58 14.15 -16.01 4.91
C THR A 58 12.65 -15.99 5.23
N LEU A 59 12.23 -16.54 6.36
CA LEU A 59 10.85 -16.42 6.84
C LEU A 59 10.49 -14.96 7.09
N LEU A 60 11.32 -14.23 7.84
CA LEU A 60 11.10 -12.83 8.18
C LEU A 60 10.96 -11.96 6.92
N MET A 61 11.86 -12.12 5.95
CA MET A 61 11.80 -11.40 4.68
C MET A 61 10.51 -11.69 3.90
N ARG A 62 10.05 -12.94 3.90
CA ARG A 62 8.81 -13.34 3.23
C ARG A 62 7.58 -12.70 3.88
N LEU A 63 7.56 -12.63 5.21
CA LEU A 63 6.49 -11.97 5.97
C LEU A 63 6.52 -10.45 5.76
N LEU A 64 7.70 -9.82 5.80
CA LEU A 64 7.87 -8.39 5.55
C LEU A 64 7.41 -8.00 4.15
N ALA A 65 7.77 -8.77 3.12
CA ALA A 65 7.35 -8.49 1.75
C ALA A 65 5.82 -8.52 1.61
N LEU A 66 5.17 -9.56 2.16
CA LEU A 66 3.71 -9.66 2.15
C LEU A 66 3.04 -8.56 2.98
N ALA A 67 3.57 -8.25 4.17
CA ALA A 67 3.06 -7.17 5.01
C ALA A 67 3.18 -5.80 4.33
N ALA A 68 4.30 -5.53 3.65
CA ALA A 68 4.52 -4.30 2.89
C ALA A 68 3.51 -4.16 1.75
N ILE A 69 3.20 -5.25 1.04
CA ILE A 69 2.17 -5.28 0.00
C ILE A 69 0.80 -4.94 0.62
N ILE A 70 0.40 -5.62 1.71
CA ILE A 70 -0.89 -5.40 2.38
C ILE A 70 -1.02 -3.93 2.84
N ILE A 71 0.04 -3.38 3.44
CA ILE A 71 0.07 -1.98 3.89
C ILE A 71 0.01 -1.02 2.69
N ALA A 72 0.71 -1.30 1.60
CA ALA A 72 0.66 -0.48 0.39
C ALA A 72 -0.77 -0.41 -0.19
N PHE A 73 -1.49 -1.53 -0.19
CA PHE A 73 -2.89 -1.58 -0.61
C PHE A 73 -3.84 -0.89 0.38
N ALA A 74 -3.54 -0.90 1.69
CA ALA A 74 -4.32 -0.17 2.70
C ALA A 74 -4.21 1.36 2.57
N GLN A 75 -3.27 1.87 1.78
CA GLN A 75 -3.01 3.31 1.52
C GLN A 75 -3.02 4.14 2.82
N PRO A 76 -1.99 4.00 3.68
CA PRO A 76 -1.87 4.83 4.87
C PRO A 76 -1.74 6.29 4.45
N PHE A 77 -2.62 7.14 4.95
CA PHE A 77 -2.51 8.58 4.79
C PHE A 77 -2.41 9.26 6.15
N THR A 78 -1.56 10.27 6.19
CA THR A 78 -1.49 11.23 7.29
C THR A 78 -2.30 12.44 6.85
N ALA A 79 -3.45 12.68 7.49
CA ALA A 79 -4.10 13.97 7.37
C ALA A 79 -3.17 15.02 7.99
N LEU A 80 -2.49 15.81 7.14
CA LEU A 80 -1.77 17.00 7.60
C LEU A 80 -2.83 17.93 8.21
N ILE A 81 -2.61 18.43 9.42
CA ILE A 81 -3.58 19.30 10.12
C ILE A 81 -3.97 20.52 9.26
N THR A 82 -3.11 20.92 8.32
CA THR A 82 -3.37 21.95 7.32
C THR A 82 -4.47 21.60 6.31
N ALA A 83 -4.66 20.31 5.95
CA ALA A 83 -5.69 19.88 4.99
C ALA A 83 -7.13 19.98 5.54
N LEU A 84 -7.28 19.98 6.87
CA LEU A 84 -8.55 20.23 7.54
C LEU A 84 -8.86 21.73 7.66
N ASN A 85 -7.83 22.59 7.56
CA ASN A 85 -7.92 24.06 7.60
C ASN A 85 -7.65 24.74 6.25
N SER A 86 -7.53 23.96 5.16
CA SER A 86 -7.43 24.51 3.82
C SER A 86 -8.73 25.24 3.51
N LYS A 87 -8.69 26.58 3.49
CA LYS A 87 -9.68 27.39 2.78
C LYS A 87 -9.97 26.68 1.46
N LYS A 88 -11.23 26.37 1.17
CA LYS A 88 -11.63 25.78 -0.11
C LYS A 88 -11.00 26.59 -1.22
N GLU A 89 -10.00 26.03 -1.90
CA GLU A 89 -9.47 26.60 -3.13
C GLU A 89 -10.54 26.37 -4.19
N THR A 90 -11.44 27.34 -4.33
CA THR A 90 -12.43 27.35 -5.41
C THR A 90 -11.70 27.72 -6.70
N VAL A 91 -11.33 26.71 -7.48
CA VAL A 91 -10.75 26.91 -8.81
C VAL A 91 -11.89 27.08 -9.81
N VAL A 92 -12.03 28.28 -10.38
CA VAL A 92 -13.01 28.58 -11.42
C VAL A 92 -12.31 28.58 -12.77
N TYR A 93 -12.74 27.69 -13.66
CA TYR A 93 -12.29 27.67 -15.04
C TYR A 93 -13.29 28.44 -15.91
N VAL A 94 -12.80 29.45 -16.62
CA VAL A 94 -13.60 30.25 -17.56
C VAL A 94 -13.07 29.99 -18.97
N ASP A 95 -13.96 29.55 -19.87
CA ASP A 95 -13.63 29.39 -21.29
C ASP A 95 -13.62 30.77 -21.99
N ASN A 96 -12.60 31.02 -22.81
CA ASN A 96 -12.44 32.23 -23.61
C ASN A 96 -12.53 31.98 -25.13
N SER A 97 -13.08 30.84 -25.54
CA SER A 97 -13.28 30.48 -26.94
C SER A 97 -14.11 31.54 -27.71
N PHE A 98 -13.91 31.61 -29.04
CA PHE A 98 -14.58 32.60 -29.90
C PHE A 98 -16.11 32.54 -29.84
N SER A 99 -16.68 31.37 -29.55
CA SER A 99 -18.12 31.19 -29.36
C SER A 99 -18.64 31.97 -28.13
N MET A 100 -17.79 32.27 -27.15
CA MET A 100 -18.16 33.05 -25.95
C MET A 100 -18.23 34.56 -26.19
N GLN A 101 -17.69 35.05 -27.30
CA GLN A 101 -17.84 36.44 -27.75
C GLN A 101 -19.11 36.65 -28.59
N ALA A 102 -19.87 35.59 -28.87
CA ALA A 102 -21.15 35.72 -29.55
C ALA A 102 -22.12 36.58 -28.72
N LYS A 103 -22.91 37.41 -29.41
CA LYS A 103 -23.96 38.20 -28.78
C LYS A 103 -25.16 37.30 -28.48
N GLY A 104 -25.39 37.02 -27.20
CA GLY A 104 -26.60 36.36 -26.74
C GLY A 104 -27.75 37.35 -26.53
N ALA A 105 -28.86 36.88 -25.95
CA ALA A 105 -30.08 37.66 -25.74
C ALA A 105 -29.91 38.94 -24.88
N LYS A 106 -28.81 39.07 -24.14
CA LYS A 106 -28.52 40.20 -23.24
C LYS A 106 -27.08 40.75 -23.38
N GLY A 107 -26.45 40.58 -24.54
CA GLY A 107 -25.08 41.04 -24.81
C GLY A 107 -24.04 39.91 -24.97
N PRO A 108 -22.73 40.21 -25.00
CA PRO A 108 -21.66 39.22 -25.09
C PRO A 108 -21.73 38.21 -23.93
N ILE A 109 -21.70 36.92 -24.27
CA ILE A 109 -21.93 35.84 -23.29
C ILE A 109 -20.81 35.77 -22.26
N LEU A 110 -19.56 36.04 -22.66
CA LEU A 110 -18.41 36.07 -21.74
C LEU A 110 -18.58 37.11 -20.62
N GLU A 111 -18.95 38.34 -20.96
CA GLU A 111 -19.12 39.43 -19.97
C GLU A 111 -20.25 39.12 -18.98
N ARG A 112 -21.36 38.57 -19.48
CA ARG A 112 -22.48 38.09 -18.65
C ARG A 112 -22.04 37.01 -17.66
N THR A 113 -21.23 36.06 -18.11
CA THR A 113 -20.78 34.93 -17.29
C THR A 113 -19.81 35.39 -16.20
N LEU A 114 -18.94 36.34 -16.52
CA LEU A 114 -18.07 36.98 -15.52
C LEU A 114 -18.90 37.74 -14.47
N GLN A 115 -19.89 38.52 -14.89
CA GLN A 115 -20.80 39.23 -13.98
C GLN A 115 -21.53 38.25 -13.03
N ASP A 116 -22.11 37.18 -13.58
CA ASP A 116 -22.85 36.17 -12.79
C ASP A 116 -21.92 35.39 -11.83
N LEU A 117 -20.62 35.24 -12.17
CA LEU A 117 -19.60 34.67 -11.29
C LEU A 117 -19.21 35.64 -10.17
N PHE A 118 -19.06 36.94 -10.47
CA PHE A 118 -18.81 37.97 -9.45
C PHE A 118 -19.96 38.03 -8.44
N ASP A 119 -21.22 38.05 -8.91
CA ASP A 119 -22.41 38.11 -8.05
C ASP A 119 -22.55 36.85 -7.16
N LYS A 120 -22.14 35.68 -7.65
CA LYS A 120 -22.16 34.43 -6.87
C LYS A 120 -20.97 34.23 -5.93
N SER A 121 -19.85 34.89 -6.18
CA SER A 121 -18.61 34.73 -5.38
C SER A 121 -18.42 35.82 -4.33
N GLY A 122 -19.11 36.96 -4.47
CA GLY A 122 -19.03 38.11 -3.56
C GLY A 122 -20.02 38.11 -2.38
N GLY A 123 -20.59 36.96 -2.01
CA GLY A 123 -21.51 36.79 -0.86
C GLY A 123 -20.88 36.06 0.32
#